data_AF-A0A7S3HR61-F1
#
_entry.id   AF-A0A7S3HR61-F1
#
_cell.length_a   1.000
_cell.length_b   1.000
_cell.length_c   1.000
_cell.angle_alpha   90.00
_cell.angle_beta   90.00
_cell.angle_gamma   90.00
#
_symmetry.space_group_name_H-M   'P 1'
#
loop_
_entity.id
_entity.type
_entity.pdbx_description
1 polymer ?
#
loop_
_entity_poly.entity_id
_entity_poly.type
_entity_poly.pdbx_seq_one_letter_code
_entity_poly.pdbx_strand_id
1 'polypeptide(L)'
;DDLTRDYEELAEVPWRCVIVDEAHRLRNVNSKLLECMRSVVTKGQVAYGYQHRVLMTGTPLQNNTVELWSLMNFIEPAKFPDLEKFTARFGTITTQEQVEQLQ
;
A
#
# COMPACT_ATOMS: atom_id res chain seq x y z
N ASP A 1 2.91 15.43 -12.09
CA ASP A 1 2.49 14.76 -10.84
C ASP A 1 2.51 15.77 -9.71
N ASP A 2 1.41 16.51 -9.58
CA ASP A 2 1.27 17.58 -8.60
C ASP A 2 1.33 17.08 -7.15
N LEU A 3 0.95 15.81 -6.92
CA LEU A 3 1.05 15.13 -5.62
C LEU A 3 2.47 15.11 -5.04
N THR A 4 3.52 14.97 -5.86
CA THR A 4 4.91 15.01 -5.37
C THR A 4 5.38 16.41 -4.97
N ARG A 5 4.64 17.45 -5.34
CA ARG A 5 4.98 18.85 -5.02
C ARG A 5 4.33 19.28 -3.70
N ASP A 6 3.11 18.83 -3.46
CA ASP A 6 2.31 19.24 -2.30
C ASP A 6 2.36 18.22 -1.14
N TYR A 7 3.10 17.10 -1.30
CA TYR A 7 3.09 16.03 -0.30
C TYR A 7 3.62 16.46 1.07
N GLU A 8 4.54 17.43 1.13
CA GLU A 8 5.12 17.89 2.40
C GLU A 8 4.05 18.55 3.26
N GLU A 9 3.23 19.43 2.67
CA GLU A 9 2.11 20.06 3.36
C GLU A 9 1.01 19.04 3.69
N LEU A 10 0.69 18.14 2.75
CA LEU A 10 -0.31 17.09 2.96
C LEU A 10 0.11 16.11 4.06
N ALA A 11 1.41 15.84 4.20
CA ALA A 11 1.95 14.98 5.24
C ALA A 11 1.94 15.63 6.62
N GLU A 12 1.76 16.95 6.74
CA GLU A 12 1.56 17.62 8.04
C GLU A 12 0.15 17.39 8.62
N VAL A 13 -0.83 17.12 7.77
CA VAL A 13 -2.19 16.84 8.22
C VAL A 13 -2.29 15.39 8.70
N PRO A 14 -2.73 15.13 9.94
CA PRO A 14 -3.02 13.77 10.38
C PRO A 14 -4.34 13.32 9.72
N TRP A 15 -4.25 12.63 8.59
CA TRP A 15 -5.43 12.13 7.89
C TRP A 15 -6.00 10.90 8.60
N ARG A 16 -7.30 10.91 8.92
CA ARG A 16 -7.98 9.74 9.50
C ARG A 16 -8.34 8.67 8.46
N CYS A 17 -8.49 9.09 7.20
CA CYS A 17 -8.82 8.23 6.06
C CYS A 17 -8.00 8.67 4.85
N VAL A 18 -7.46 7.70 4.11
CA VAL A 18 -6.76 7.90 2.84
C VAL A 18 -7.38 6.95 1.82
N ILE A 19 -7.87 7.51 0.71
CA ILE A 19 -8.42 6.79 -0.42
C ILE A 19 -7.52 7.05 -1.61
N VAL A 20 -6.89 6.00 -2.14
CA VAL A 20 -6.03 6.10 -3.32
C VAL A 20 -6.79 5.47 -4.49
N ASP A 21 -7.15 6.32 -5.44
CA ASP A 21 -7.63 5.88 -6.74
C ASP A 21 -6.45 5.54 -7.66
N GLU A 22 -6.68 4.67 -8.62
CA GLU A 22 -5.65 4.11 -9.51
C GLU A 22 -4.43 3.58 -8.74
N ALA A 23 -4.69 2.77 -7.71
CA ALA A 23 -3.69 2.21 -6.80
C ALA A 23 -2.57 1.43 -7.51
N HIS A 24 -2.79 1.00 -8.75
CA HIS A 24 -1.73 0.46 -9.61
C HIS A 24 -0.52 1.41 -9.77
N ARG A 25 -0.68 2.72 -9.54
CA ARG A 25 0.43 3.69 -9.49
C ARG A 25 1.39 3.48 -8.30
N LEU A 26 0.94 2.82 -7.23
CA LEU A 26 1.72 2.53 -6.01
C LEU A 26 2.46 1.18 -6.03
N ARG A 27 2.40 0.45 -7.15
CA ARG A 27 2.99 -0.89 -7.26
C ARG A 27 4.52 -0.94 -7.17
N ASN A 28 5.18 0.17 -7.50
CA ASN A 28 6.64 0.24 -7.45
C ASN A 28 7.09 0.63 -6.03
N VAL A 29 7.69 -0.35 -5.35
CA VAL A 29 8.20 -0.21 -3.98
C VAL A 29 9.22 0.92 -3.82
N ASN A 30 9.98 1.20 -4.88
CA ASN A 30 11.02 2.22 -4.92
C ASN A 30 10.48 3.56 -5.48
N SER A 31 9.16 3.72 -5.63
CA SER A 31 8.59 4.97 -6.11
C SER A 31 8.55 6.02 -5.00
N LYS A 32 8.95 7.24 -5.36
CA LYS A 32 8.79 8.43 -4.50
C LYS A 32 7.34 8.61 -4.06
N LEU A 33 6.38 8.28 -4.92
CA LEU A 33 4.94 8.37 -4.62
C LEU A 33 4.56 7.47 -3.43
N LEU A 34 5.04 6.23 -3.40
CA LEU A 34 4.76 5.32 -2.28
C LEU A 34 5.38 5.83 -0.98
N GLU A 35 6.61 6.34 -1.04
CA GLU A 35 7.29 6.92 0.13
C GLU A 35 6.53 8.16 0.67
N CYS A 36 6.11 9.07 -0.23
CA CYS A 36 5.31 10.23 0.14
C CYS A 36 3.98 9.81 0.79
N MET A 37 3.27 8.85 0.19
CA MET A 37 2.02 8.33 0.73
C MET A 37 2.23 7.65 2.09
N ARG A 38 3.35 6.92 2.29
CA ARG A 38 3.72 6.33 3.59
C ARG A 38 3.87 7.39 4.68
N SER A 39 4.45 8.53 4.36
CA SER A 39 4.55 9.66 5.30
C SER A 39 3.17 10.23 5.67
N VAL A 40 2.32 10.44 4.67
CA VAL A 40 0.92 10.92 4.86
C VAL A 40 0.12 9.94 5.74
N VAL A 41 0.27 8.63 5.52
CA VAL A 41 -0.47 7.62 6.29
C VAL A 41 0.00 7.47 7.73
N THR A 42 1.29 7.71 7.97
CA THR A 42 1.92 7.51 9.28
C THR A 42 1.43 8.52 10.31
N LYS A 43 1.30 9.81 9.96
CA LYS A 43 0.86 10.84 10.92
C LYS A 43 -0.57 10.62 11.40
N GLY A 44 -1.46 10.21 10.49
CA GLY A 44 -2.84 9.84 10.85
C GLY A 44 -2.89 8.68 11.84
N GLN A 45 -2.11 7.62 11.57
CA GLN A 45 -2.01 6.45 12.44
C GLN A 45 -1.44 6.80 13.83
N VAL A 46 -0.41 7.66 13.90
CA VAL A 46 0.18 8.11 15.17
C VAL A 46 -0.79 8.99 15.96
N ALA A 47 -1.47 9.93 15.29
CA ALA A 47 -2.36 10.89 15.94
C ALA A 47 -3.65 10.25 16.48
N TYR A 48 -4.20 9.26 15.78
CA TYR A 48 -5.51 8.66 16.14
C TYR A 48 -5.43 7.20 16.59
N GLY A 49 -4.25 6.57 16.55
CA GLY A 49 -4.05 5.15 16.82
C GLY A 49 -4.48 4.22 15.68
N TYR A 50 -5.15 4.73 14.65
CA TYR A 50 -5.56 3.99 13.47
C TYR A 50 -5.73 4.91 12.26
N GLN A 51 -5.71 4.34 11.07
CA GLN A 51 -6.05 5.06 9.84
C GLN A 51 -6.78 4.14 8.87
N HIS A 52 -7.89 4.62 8.30
CA HIS A 52 -8.59 3.88 7.26
C HIS A 52 -7.89 4.07 5.92
N ARG A 53 -7.51 2.97 5.26
CA ARG A 53 -6.81 2.98 3.97
C ARG A 53 -7.65 2.22 2.96
N VAL A 54 -8.02 2.88 1.86
CA VAL A 54 -8.78 2.27 0.77
C VAL A 54 -7.97 2.43 -0.51
N LEU A 55 -7.74 1.31 -1.19
CA LEU A 55 -7.11 1.28 -2.50
C LEU A 55 -8.15 0.88 -3.55
N MET A 56 -8.31 1.69 -4.58
CA MET A 56 -9.18 1.40 -5.72
C MET A 56 -8.32 1.30 -6.97
N THR A 57 -8.55 0.28 -7.80
CA THR A 57 -7.88 0.14 -9.10
C THR A 57 -8.82 -0.50 -10.10
N GLY A 58 -8.90 0.08 -11.30
CA GLY A 58 -9.65 -0.52 -12.42
C GLY A 58 -8.83 -1.53 -13.21
N THR A 59 -7.51 -1.58 -13.00
CA THR A 59 -6.62 -2.53 -13.68
C THR A 59 -6.44 -3.80 -12.84
N PRO A 60 -6.60 -5.00 -13.43
CA PRO A 60 -6.31 -6.23 -12.73
C PRO A 60 -4.83 -6.24 -12.35
N LEU A 61 -4.54 -6.55 -11.09
CA LEU A 61 -3.17 -6.72 -10.61
C LEU A 61 -2.47 -7.71 -11.54
N GLN A 62 -1.40 -7.27 -12.20
CA GLN A 62 -0.55 -8.17 -12.94
C GLN A 62 0.06 -9.14 -11.92
N ASN A 63 0.13 -10.44 -12.22
CA ASN A 63 0.49 -11.55 -11.31
C ASN A 63 1.93 -11.50 -10.73
N ASN A 64 2.47 -10.31 -10.48
CA ASN A 64 3.73 -10.09 -9.82
C ASN A 64 3.48 -9.96 -8.31
N THR A 65 3.87 -11.00 -7.57
CA THR A 65 3.78 -11.08 -6.11
C THR A 65 4.41 -9.88 -5.40
N VAL A 66 5.41 -9.24 -6.01
CA VAL A 66 6.06 -8.02 -5.49
C VAL A 66 5.12 -6.82 -5.54
N GLU A 67 4.35 -6.66 -6.62
CA GLU A 67 3.38 -5.56 -6.75
C GLU A 67 2.25 -5.71 -5.73
N LEU A 68 1.73 -6.93 -5.57
CA LEU A 68 0.74 -7.24 -4.55
C LEU A 68 1.28 -6.97 -3.16
N TRP A 69 2.50 -7.41 -2.85
CA TRP A 69 3.12 -7.13 -1.56
C TRP A 69 3.24 -5.63 -1.31
N SER A 70 3.64 -4.83 -2.31
CA SER A 70 3.75 -3.37 -2.18
C SER A 70 2.43 -2.75 -1.72
N LEU A 71 1.31 -3.17 -2.31
CA LEU A 71 -0.02 -2.68 -1.96
C LEU A 71 -0.48 -3.19 -0.59
N MET A 72 -0.28 -4.48 -0.29
CA MET A 72 -0.65 -5.07 0.99
C MET A 72 0.17 -4.49 2.15
N ASN A 73 1.46 -4.28 1.95
CA ASN A 73 2.34 -3.60 2.89
C ASN A 73 1.93 -2.13 3.09
N PHE A 74 1.44 -1.45 2.05
CA PHE A 74 0.91 -0.11 2.19
C PHE A 74 -0.37 -0.07 3.05
N ILE A 75 -1.28 -1.02 2.88
CA ILE A 75 -2.50 -1.10 3.72
C ILE A 75 -2.15 -1.50 5.15
N GLU A 76 -1.37 -2.57 5.32
CA GLU A 76 -1.11 -3.19 6.62
C GLU A 76 0.38 -3.55 6.79
N PRO A 77 1.26 -2.56 7.03
CA PRO A 77 2.70 -2.77 7.08
C PRO A 77 3.14 -3.70 8.21
N ALA A 78 2.37 -3.76 9.30
CA ALA A 78 2.64 -4.63 10.44
C ALA A 78 2.40 -6.13 10.13
N LYS A 79 1.40 -6.45 9.29
CA LYS A 79 1.09 -7.82 8.86
C LYS A 79 2.00 -8.28 7.72
N PHE A 80 2.44 -7.35 6.86
CA PHE A 80 3.27 -7.64 5.70
C PHE A 80 4.62 -6.89 5.70
N PRO A 81 5.48 -7.03 6.72
CA PRO A 81 6.68 -6.21 6.86
C PRO A 81 7.81 -6.59 5.88
N ASP A 82 7.79 -7.81 5.34
CA ASP A 82 8.94 -8.41 4.66
C ASP A 82 8.52 -9.05 3.33
N LEU A 83 9.13 -8.59 2.24
CA LEU A 83 8.86 -9.05 0.88
C LEU A 83 9.33 -10.48 0.65
N GLU A 84 10.48 -10.89 1.21
CA GLU A 84 11.01 -12.25 1.04
C GLU A 84 10.10 -13.26 1.73
N LYS A 85 9.64 -12.96 2.96
CA LYS A 85 8.67 -13.80 3.66
C LYS A 85 7.34 -13.88 2.94
N PHE A 86 6.88 -12.76 2.38
CA PHE A 86 5.66 -12.75 1.58
C PHE A 86 5.82 -13.59 0.32
N THR A 87 6.94 -13.45 -0.40
CA THR A 87 7.23 -14.21 -1.62
C THR A 87 7.46 -15.68 -1.34
N ALA A 88 8.04 -16.05 -0.19
CA ALA A 88 8.15 -17.44 0.22
C ALA A 88 6.78 -18.08 0.49
N ARG A 89 5.83 -17.30 1.02
CA ARG A 89 4.47 -17.77 1.36
C ARG A 89 3.50 -17.74 0.17
N PHE A 90 3.67 -16.78 -0.73
CA PHE A 90 2.73 -16.46 -1.82
C PHE A 90 3.40 -16.39 -3.21
N GLY A 91 4.66 -16.83 -3.37
CA GLY A 91 5.46 -16.64 -4.59
C GLY A 91 4.91 -17.33 -5.84
N THR A 92 4.05 -18.32 -5.67
CA THR A 92 3.23 -18.92 -6.72
C THR A 92 1.78 -18.79 -6.29
N ILE A 93 1.16 -17.61 -6.48
CA ILE A 93 -0.29 -17.45 -6.36
C ILE A 93 -0.93 -18.12 -7.57
N THR A 94 -0.93 -19.45 -7.59
CA THR A 94 -1.54 -20.26 -8.65
C THR A 94 -2.89 -20.82 -8.22
N THR A 95 -3.25 -20.72 -6.93
CA THR A 95 -4.47 -21.34 -6.39
C THR A 95 -5.35 -20.34 -5.66
N GLN A 96 -6.67 -20.50 -5.85
CA GLN A 96 -7.71 -19.66 -5.23
C GLN A 96 -7.64 -19.65 -3.70
N GLU A 97 -7.23 -20.76 -3.08
CA GLU A 97 -6.98 -20.87 -1.63
C GLU A 97 -5.94 -19.86 -1.09
N GLN A 98 -4.90 -19.55 -1.86
CA GLN A 98 -3.89 -18.58 -1.44
C GLN A 98 -4.40 -17.14 -1.52
N VAL A 99 -5.38 -16.88 -2.39
CA VAL A 99 -6.08 -15.58 -2.46
C VAL A 99 -7.03 -15.42 -1.28
N GLU A 100 -7.71 -16.48 -0.86
CA GLU A 100 -8.58 -16.47 0.32
C GLU A 100 -7.81 -16.21 1.61
N GLN A 101 -6.55 -16.64 1.72
CA GLN A 101 -5.68 -16.33 2.87
C GLN A 101 -5.26 -14.85 2.96
N LEU A 102 -5.51 -14.04 1.92
CA LEU A 102 -5.22 -12.61 1.89
C LEU A 102 -6.44 -11.75 2.29
N GLN A 103 -7.65 -12.32 2.32
CA GLN A 103 -8.88 -11.67 2.82
C GLN A 103 -8.94 -11.71 4.36
#